data_AF-A0A966J3X9-F1
#
_entry.id   AF-A0A966J3X9-F1
#
_cell.length_a   1.000
_cell.length_b   1.000
_cell.length_c   1.000
_cell.angle_alpha   90.00
_cell.angle_beta   90.00
_cell.angle_gamma   90.00
#
_symmetry.space_group_name_H-M   'P 1'
#
loop_
_entity.id
_entity.type
_entity.pdbx_description
1 polymer ?
#
loop_
_entity_poly.entity_id
_entity_poly.type
_entity_poly.pdbx_seq_one_letter_code
_entity_poly.pdbx_strand_id
1 'polypeptide(L)'
;MVSRRDLLSAVLVPVRRMLAAGALLSASACAGSEGASGTGSSSTAPPAVTPLQVTTPASLPAGRATVEYGVQLEASGSSAAAVWTVSDGSLPPGLGLSATGRLAGTPVTAGSFTFTVRVADGARTGTATFRLEVAAAPIEILPEAIPFANVGSDYSVVLSLAGAQGRVSWSLVGGALPAGLVLQPDGTLRGVPIVIVQSTVRIRAVADNKTRERDIVVRVLPPPLSIQTTTLPNGNVGTSYAAQLERRGGDATIVWELVGGALPPGMTLSSAGMLAGVPTAAGSHDFTVSAFSDPQRATQRLRLVIDPPFTYPTTVLVEMPGDFFTPALAYLAVGGTVTWRFPARAHNVVFTTSGSPADIPLISNATISRTFPTAGTFRYDCTVHPGMSGIVVVGRP
;
A
#
# COMPACT_ATOMS: atom_id res chain seq x y z
N MET A 1 0.35 16.04 -8.19
CA MET A 1 -0.63 16.23 -7.10
C MET A 1 -1.75 17.09 -7.61
N VAL A 2 -2.91 16.49 -7.89
CA VAL A 2 -4.13 17.18 -8.35
C VAL A 2 -5.20 16.90 -7.30
N SER A 3 -5.66 17.95 -6.62
CA SER A 3 -6.69 17.87 -5.59
C SER A 3 -8.07 18.00 -6.22
N ARG A 4 -8.87 16.93 -6.17
CA ARG A 4 -10.29 16.95 -6.52
C ARG A 4 -11.09 17.28 -5.25
N ARG A 5 -11.77 18.42 -5.27
CA ARG A 5 -12.77 18.82 -4.27
C ARG A 5 -14.14 18.37 -4.73
N ASP A 6 -14.82 17.61 -3.87
CA ASP A 6 -16.20 17.17 -4.02
C ASP A 6 -17.19 18.34 -3.93
N LEU A 7 -18.19 18.32 -4.81
CA LEU A 7 -19.39 19.14 -4.78
C LEU A 7 -20.55 18.29 -4.27
N LEU A 8 -21.07 18.60 -3.09
CA LEU A 8 -22.34 18.09 -2.57
C LEU A 8 -23.27 19.27 -2.31
N SER A 9 -24.26 19.43 -3.18
CA SER A 9 -25.36 20.39 -3.03
C SER A 9 -26.42 19.81 -2.08
N ALA A 10 -26.61 20.47 -0.93
CA ALA A 10 -27.72 20.21 -0.01
C ALA A 10 -28.91 21.10 -0.38
N VAL A 11 -30.10 20.49 -0.53
CA VAL A 11 -31.38 21.19 -0.67
C VAL A 11 -32.06 21.25 0.70
N LEU A 12 -32.30 22.47 1.19
CA LEU A 12 -33.06 22.76 2.40
C LEU A 12 -34.58 22.71 2.11
N VAL A 13 -35.35 22.17 3.06
CA VAL A 13 -36.81 22.41 3.20
C VAL A 13 -37.09 22.78 4.68
N PRO A 14 -37.93 23.79 4.97
CA PRO A 14 -37.99 24.39 6.30
C PRO A 14 -38.95 23.68 7.27
N VAL A 15 -38.57 23.64 8.55
CA VAL A 15 -39.38 23.19 9.69
C VAL A 15 -40.16 24.37 10.26
N ARG A 16 -41.49 24.28 10.32
CA ARG A 16 -42.33 25.22 11.09
C ARG A 16 -42.72 24.57 12.43
N ARG A 17 -42.20 25.17 13.52
CA ARG A 17 -42.66 24.97 14.91
C ARG A 17 -44.01 25.66 15.13
N MET A 18 -44.92 25.02 15.86
CA MET A 18 -45.97 25.71 16.63
C MET A 18 -46.02 25.13 18.04
N LEU A 19 -46.04 26.04 19.02
CA LEU A 19 -45.99 25.84 20.45
C LEU A 19 -47.30 25.25 21.00
N ALA A 20 -47.16 24.41 22.03
CA ALA A 20 -48.22 24.07 22.97
C ALA A 20 -48.44 25.23 23.97
N ALA A 21 -49.69 25.53 24.29
CA ALA A 21 -50.08 26.33 25.46
C ALA A 21 -51.13 25.55 26.25
N GLY A 22 -50.86 25.37 27.55
CA GLY A 22 -51.64 24.59 28.49
C GLY A 22 -52.95 25.25 28.91
N ALA A 23 -53.92 24.41 29.26
CA ALA A 23 -55.16 24.80 29.93
C ALA A 23 -54.99 24.73 31.45
N LEU A 24 -55.47 25.77 32.15
CA LEU A 24 -55.77 25.76 33.59
C LEU A 24 -57.27 26.00 33.74
N LEU A 25 -57.91 25.15 34.54
CA LEU A 25 -59.31 25.24 34.94
C LEU A 25 -59.54 26.37 35.94
N SER A 26 -60.69 27.04 35.84
CA SER A 26 -61.38 27.67 36.96
C SER A 26 -62.90 27.63 36.74
N ALA A 27 -63.61 27.16 37.76
CA ALA A 27 -65.06 27.01 37.84
C ALA A 27 -65.79 28.35 38.03
N SER A 28 -67.07 28.41 37.65
CA SER A 28 -68.04 29.32 38.28
C SER A 28 -69.47 28.79 38.14
N ALA A 29 -70.22 28.95 39.24
CA ALA A 29 -71.48 28.31 39.54
C ALA A 29 -72.72 29.07 39.03
N CYS A 30 -73.86 28.42 39.27
CA CYS A 30 -75.23 28.67 38.82
C CYS A 30 -75.94 29.97 39.24
N ALA A 31 -76.93 30.39 38.43
CA ALA A 31 -78.29 30.83 38.81
C ALA A 31 -79.15 30.93 37.52
N GLY A 32 -80.25 30.18 37.35
CA GLY A 32 -81.65 30.63 37.53
C GLY A 32 -82.15 31.47 36.34
N SER A 33 -83.07 31.02 35.48
CA SER A 33 -84.50 30.88 35.78
C SER A 33 -85.32 30.29 34.60
N GLU A 34 -86.31 29.49 34.99
CA GLU A 34 -87.62 29.14 34.39
C GLU A 34 -87.87 29.13 32.87
N GLY A 35 -88.42 28.00 32.39
CA GLY A 35 -89.22 27.97 31.17
C GLY A 35 -89.46 26.59 30.54
N ALA A 36 -90.63 26.03 30.85
CA ALA A 36 -91.41 25.06 30.06
C ALA A 36 -91.00 23.57 29.99
N SER A 37 -91.96 22.79 30.46
CA SER A 37 -92.19 21.35 30.32
C SER A 37 -92.11 20.82 28.88
N GLY A 38 -91.34 19.74 28.70
CA GLY A 38 -91.39 18.89 27.52
C GLY A 38 -90.73 17.54 27.79
N THR A 39 -91.52 16.52 28.10
CA THR A 39 -91.07 15.12 28.13
C THR A 39 -90.77 14.65 26.70
N GLY A 40 -89.53 14.83 26.26
CA GLY A 40 -88.99 14.22 25.06
C GLY A 40 -87.92 13.21 25.45
N SER A 41 -88.20 11.91 25.29
CA SER A 41 -87.14 10.90 25.32
C SER A 41 -86.28 11.09 24.09
N SER A 42 -85.17 11.83 24.22
CA SER A 42 -84.14 11.94 23.20
C SER A 42 -83.34 10.64 23.19
N SER A 43 -83.79 9.68 22.38
CA SER A 43 -82.95 8.61 21.86
C SER A 43 -81.87 9.24 20.98
N THR A 44 -80.75 9.67 21.57
CA THR A 44 -79.53 9.96 20.82
C THR A 44 -79.08 8.67 20.17
N ALA A 45 -79.16 8.60 18.84
CA ALA A 45 -78.52 7.53 18.08
C ALA A 45 -77.04 7.46 18.50
N PRO A 46 -76.49 6.27 18.78
CA PRO A 46 -75.10 6.14 19.18
C PRO A 46 -74.19 6.77 18.09
N PRO A 47 -73.09 7.44 18.46
CA PRO A 47 -72.21 8.08 17.49
C PRO A 47 -71.75 7.05 16.45
N ALA A 48 -71.87 7.40 15.16
CA ALA A 48 -71.43 6.56 14.07
C ALA A 48 -69.92 6.27 14.24
N VAL A 49 -69.60 5.01 14.56
CA VAL A 49 -68.21 4.59 14.77
C VAL A 49 -67.56 4.47 13.40
N THR A 50 -66.64 5.38 13.07
CA THR A 50 -65.86 5.27 11.83
C THR A 50 -65.06 3.97 11.83
N PRO A 51 -65.17 3.12 10.79
CA PRO A 51 -64.42 1.88 10.73
C PRO A 51 -62.91 2.14 10.61
N LEU A 52 -62.10 1.30 11.26
CA LEU A 52 -60.64 1.31 11.07
C LEU A 52 -60.32 0.63 9.74
N GLN A 53 -59.75 1.37 8.79
CA GLN A 53 -59.48 0.85 7.44
C GLN A 53 -58.06 1.14 6.99
N VAL A 54 -57.40 0.18 6.37
CA VAL A 54 -56.08 0.37 5.75
C VAL A 54 -56.25 1.18 4.46
N THR A 55 -55.47 2.25 4.28
CA THR A 55 -55.55 3.16 3.13
C THR A 55 -54.39 2.98 2.15
N THR A 56 -53.31 2.29 2.54
CA THR A 56 -52.21 1.99 1.63
C THR A 56 -52.69 1.11 0.46
N PRO A 57 -52.30 1.42 -0.79
CA PRO A 57 -52.65 0.59 -1.95
C PRO A 57 -52.16 -0.86 -1.82
N ALA A 58 -53.00 -1.82 -2.23
CA ALA A 58 -52.72 -3.25 -2.12
C ALA A 58 -51.46 -3.71 -2.90
N SER A 59 -51.05 -2.96 -3.94
CA SER A 59 -49.77 -3.17 -4.63
C SER A 59 -48.72 -2.23 -4.05
N LEU A 60 -47.71 -2.80 -3.40
CA LEU A 60 -46.61 -2.02 -2.84
C LEU A 60 -45.55 -1.71 -3.91
N PRO A 61 -44.76 -0.63 -3.76
CA PRO A 61 -43.59 -0.40 -4.60
C PRO A 61 -42.69 -1.63 -4.64
N ALA A 62 -42.23 -2.01 -5.82
CA ALA A 62 -41.37 -3.18 -5.97
C ALA A 62 -40.05 -3.01 -5.22
N GLY A 63 -39.62 -4.06 -4.53
CA GLY A 63 -38.30 -4.16 -3.91
C GLY A 63 -37.30 -4.87 -4.81
N ARG A 64 -36.04 -4.93 -4.38
CA ARG A 64 -35.00 -5.73 -5.04
C ARG A 64 -34.21 -6.50 -3.98
N ALA A 65 -33.91 -7.77 -4.27
CA ALA A 65 -33.10 -8.58 -3.38
C ALA A 65 -31.75 -7.89 -3.12
N THR A 66 -31.25 -8.00 -1.88
CA THR A 66 -30.03 -7.38 -1.35
C THR A 66 -29.99 -5.84 -1.35
N VAL A 67 -31.11 -5.18 -1.61
CA VAL A 67 -31.24 -3.71 -1.54
C VAL A 67 -32.21 -3.36 -0.42
N GLU A 68 -31.89 -2.35 0.40
CA GLU A 68 -32.77 -1.90 1.47
C GLU A 68 -34.16 -1.50 0.93
N TYR A 69 -35.20 -1.91 1.63
CA TYR A 69 -36.59 -1.62 1.34
C TYR A 69 -37.27 -1.01 2.56
N GLY A 70 -38.14 -0.03 2.35
CA GLY A 70 -38.90 0.62 3.41
C GLY A 70 -40.17 1.29 2.90
N VAL A 71 -41.31 0.92 3.48
CA VAL A 71 -42.62 1.53 3.21
C VAL A 71 -43.37 1.70 4.53
N GLN A 72 -44.02 2.85 4.69
CA GLN A 72 -44.95 3.09 5.79
C GLN A 72 -46.36 2.67 5.35
N LEU A 73 -47.00 1.79 6.12
CA LEU A 73 -48.41 1.46 5.95
C LEU A 73 -49.28 2.47 6.71
N GLU A 74 -50.42 2.80 6.14
CA GLU A 74 -51.34 3.83 6.61
C GLU A 74 -52.74 3.26 6.77
N ALA A 75 -53.45 3.74 7.80
CA ALA A 75 -54.83 3.41 8.07
C ALA A 75 -55.60 4.67 8.52
N SER A 76 -56.89 4.72 8.21
CA SER A 76 -57.81 5.78 8.58
C SER A 76 -58.83 5.29 9.61
N GLY A 77 -59.53 6.25 10.24
CA GLY A 77 -60.62 5.97 11.17
C GLY A 77 -60.20 5.86 12.64
N SER A 78 -58.92 5.87 12.99
CA SER A 78 -58.45 5.88 14.40
C SER A 78 -57.78 7.20 14.80
N SER A 79 -58.04 7.66 16.03
CA SER A 79 -57.26 8.69 16.74
C SER A 79 -56.31 8.10 17.80
N ALA A 80 -56.38 6.78 18.04
CA ALA A 80 -55.57 6.05 18.99
C ALA A 80 -54.36 5.37 18.32
N ALA A 81 -53.32 5.05 19.10
CA ALA A 81 -52.12 4.35 18.63
C ALA A 81 -52.49 2.95 18.09
N ALA A 82 -52.47 2.80 16.78
CA ALA A 82 -52.78 1.54 16.12
C ALA A 82 -51.55 0.62 16.07
N VAL A 83 -51.76 -0.68 16.32
CA VAL A 83 -50.75 -1.74 16.28
C VAL A 83 -50.93 -2.56 15.02
N TRP A 84 -49.82 -2.73 14.30
CA TRP A 84 -49.76 -3.50 13.05
C TRP A 84 -49.14 -4.88 13.28
N THR A 85 -49.78 -5.90 12.70
CA THR A 85 -49.34 -7.30 12.77
C THR A 85 -49.56 -7.98 11.42
N VAL A 86 -48.76 -9.00 11.11
CA VAL A 86 -49.04 -9.91 9.98
C VAL A 86 -50.04 -10.96 10.46
N SER A 87 -51.19 -11.06 9.80
CA SER A 87 -52.27 -11.98 10.18
C SER A 87 -52.36 -13.23 9.30
N ASP A 88 -51.87 -13.16 8.06
CA ASP A 88 -51.80 -14.30 7.14
C ASP A 88 -50.69 -14.13 6.10
N GLY A 89 -50.20 -15.24 5.54
CA GLY A 89 -49.06 -15.29 4.61
C GLY A 89 -47.71 -15.00 5.28
N SER A 90 -46.68 -14.78 4.45
CA SER A 90 -45.32 -14.49 4.92
C SER A 90 -44.75 -13.28 4.21
N LEU A 91 -44.07 -12.40 4.97
CA LEU A 91 -43.28 -11.32 4.39
C LEU A 91 -42.12 -11.91 3.56
N PRO A 92 -41.60 -11.17 2.56
CA PRO A 92 -40.35 -11.54 1.90
C PRO A 92 -39.26 -11.77 2.96
N PRO A 93 -38.48 -12.88 2.88
CA PRO A 93 -37.39 -13.14 3.82
C PRO A 93 -36.44 -11.94 3.91
N GLY A 94 -36.16 -11.47 5.12
CA GLY A 94 -35.34 -10.28 5.38
C GLY A 94 -36.10 -8.97 5.58
N LEU A 95 -37.43 -8.97 5.40
CA LEU A 95 -38.31 -7.87 5.80
C LEU A 95 -39.00 -8.15 7.14
N GLY A 96 -39.25 -7.09 7.90
CA GLY A 96 -40.06 -7.11 9.10
C GLY A 96 -41.11 -5.99 9.09
N LEU A 97 -42.21 -6.21 9.82
CA LEU A 97 -43.25 -5.21 10.05
C LEU A 97 -43.16 -4.73 11.50
N SER A 98 -42.95 -3.42 11.71
CA SER A 98 -42.99 -2.83 13.04
C SER A 98 -44.42 -2.69 13.55
N ALA A 99 -44.58 -2.58 14.87
CA ALA A 99 -45.88 -2.30 15.50
C ALA A 99 -46.51 -0.97 15.03
N THR A 100 -45.71 -0.04 14.52
CA THR A 100 -46.16 1.25 13.96
C THR A 100 -46.48 1.19 12.46
N GLY A 101 -46.44 0.01 11.84
CA GLY A 101 -46.80 -0.18 10.44
C GLY A 101 -45.66 0.08 9.45
N ARG A 102 -44.41 0.18 9.91
CA ARG A 102 -43.25 0.29 9.01
C ARG A 102 -42.84 -1.10 8.54
N LEU A 103 -43.02 -1.37 7.25
CA LEU A 103 -42.48 -2.54 6.57
C LEU A 103 -41.08 -2.19 6.07
N ALA A 104 -40.04 -2.77 6.66
CA ALA A 104 -38.67 -2.44 6.28
C ALA A 104 -37.70 -3.62 6.48
N GLY A 105 -36.55 -3.53 5.82
CA GLY A 105 -35.47 -4.51 5.90
C GLY A 105 -34.76 -4.68 4.56
N THR A 106 -34.01 -5.76 4.42
CA THR A 106 -33.30 -6.09 3.18
C THR A 106 -33.79 -7.45 2.70
N PRO A 107 -34.69 -7.51 1.69
CA PRO A 107 -35.21 -8.76 1.21
C PRO A 107 -34.07 -9.57 0.56
N VAL A 108 -34.03 -10.88 0.81
CA VAL A 108 -32.94 -11.76 0.32
C VAL A 108 -33.35 -12.67 -0.82
N THR A 109 -34.66 -12.83 -1.06
CA THR A 109 -35.20 -13.75 -2.07
C THR A 109 -36.11 -12.99 -3.04
N ALA A 110 -35.84 -13.17 -4.34
CA ALA A 110 -36.70 -12.63 -5.38
C ALA A 110 -38.00 -13.44 -5.48
N GLY A 111 -39.11 -12.77 -5.77
CA GLY A 111 -40.40 -13.42 -5.90
C GLY A 111 -41.56 -12.47 -5.68
N SER A 112 -42.76 -13.00 -5.91
CA SER A 112 -44.02 -12.32 -5.61
C SER A 112 -44.53 -12.78 -4.26
N PHE A 113 -44.61 -11.88 -3.29
CA PHE A 113 -45.04 -12.19 -1.94
C PHE A 113 -46.40 -11.57 -1.68
N THR A 114 -47.33 -12.38 -1.23
CA THR A 114 -48.67 -11.94 -0.82
C THR A 114 -48.83 -12.21 0.66
N PHE A 115 -49.21 -11.19 1.42
CA PHE A 115 -49.39 -11.27 2.86
C PHE A 115 -50.52 -10.35 3.31
N THR A 116 -51.21 -10.72 4.38
CA THR A 116 -52.28 -9.93 4.96
C THR A 116 -51.80 -9.32 6.26
N VAL A 117 -52.00 -8.01 6.41
CA VAL A 117 -51.75 -7.31 7.67
C VAL A 117 -53.06 -6.99 8.37
N ARG A 118 -53.01 -7.01 9.69
CA ARG A 118 -54.06 -6.54 10.59
C ARG A 118 -53.56 -5.31 11.33
N VAL A 119 -54.36 -4.25 11.28
CA VAL A 119 -54.20 -3.05 12.10
C VAL A 119 -55.28 -3.05 13.18
N ALA A 120 -54.92 -2.80 14.43
CA ALA A 120 -55.84 -2.79 15.55
C ALA A 120 -55.59 -1.60 16.50
N ASP A 121 -56.64 -0.96 16.99
CA ASP A 121 -56.57 0.17 17.93
C ASP A 121 -57.19 -0.14 19.30
N GLY A 122 -57.20 -1.43 19.66
CA GLY A 122 -57.84 -1.96 20.86
C GLY A 122 -59.19 -2.59 20.53
N ALA A 123 -60.21 -1.76 20.27
CA ALA A 123 -61.59 -2.22 20.04
C ALA A 123 -61.90 -2.52 18.57
N ARG A 124 -61.20 -1.89 17.61
CA ARG A 124 -61.45 -2.06 16.18
C ARG A 124 -60.27 -2.70 15.47
N THR A 125 -60.58 -3.35 14.35
CA THR A 125 -59.60 -4.01 13.50
C THR A 125 -59.87 -3.71 12.04
N GLY A 126 -58.82 -3.42 11.29
CA GLY A 126 -58.83 -3.40 9.83
C GLY A 126 -57.85 -4.44 9.29
N THR A 127 -58.15 -5.00 8.11
CA THR A 127 -57.25 -5.94 7.42
C THR A 127 -57.09 -5.54 5.96
N ALA A 128 -55.88 -5.71 5.43
CA ALA A 128 -55.62 -5.57 4.00
C ALA A 128 -54.59 -6.61 3.55
N THR A 129 -54.79 -7.13 2.34
CA THR A 129 -53.84 -8.02 1.68
C THR A 129 -52.98 -7.20 0.73
N PHE A 130 -51.66 -7.33 0.91
CA PHE A 130 -50.66 -6.66 0.08
C PHE A 130 -49.94 -7.67 -0.81
N ARG A 131 -49.57 -7.19 -1.99
CA ARG A 131 -48.63 -7.86 -2.90
C ARG A 131 -47.35 -7.01 -3.00
N LEU A 132 -46.22 -7.65 -2.75
CA LEU A 132 -44.89 -7.07 -2.93
C LEU A 132 -44.09 -7.92 -3.92
N GLU A 133 -43.72 -7.31 -5.03
CA GLU A 133 -42.76 -7.87 -5.99
C GLU A 133 -41.34 -7.57 -5.53
N VAL A 134 -40.51 -8.60 -5.37
CA VAL A 134 -39.07 -8.46 -5.13
C VAL A 134 -38.33 -8.94 -6.37
N ALA A 135 -37.71 -8.02 -7.09
CA ALA A 135 -36.87 -8.34 -8.24
C ALA A 135 -35.55 -8.99 -7.80
N ALA A 136 -34.96 -9.82 -8.66
CA ALA A 136 -33.65 -10.40 -8.41
C ALA A 136 -32.53 -9.35 -8.36
N ALA A 137 -31.51 -9.62 -7.54
CA ALA A 137 -30.26 -8.89 -7.57
C ALA A 137 -29.62 -9.00 -8.98
N PRO A 138 -28.96 -7.95 -9.48
CA PRO A 138 -28.24 -8.03 -10.74
C PRO A 138 -27.07 -9.02 -10.62
N ILE A 139 -26.81 -9.78 -11.68
CA ILE A 139 -25.66 -10.69 -11.71
C ILE A 139 -24.41 -9.95 -12.18
N GLU A 140 -23.37 -9.84 -11.36
CA GLU A 140 -22.19 -9.02 -11.65
C GLU A 140 -20.90 -9.84 -11.53
N ILE A 141 -19.98 -9.68 -12.49
CA ILE A 141 -18.66 -10.33 -12.43
C ILE A 141 -17.72 -9.45 -11.59
N LEU A 142 -17.11 -10.03 -10.56
CA LEU A 142 -16.18 -9.38 -9.64
C LEU A 142 -14.80 -10.08 -9.62
N PRO A 143 -13.72 -9.36 -9.26
CA PRO A 143 -13.66 -7.93 -8.91
C PRO A 143 -13.80 -7.00 -10.12
N GLU A 144 -13.97 -5.69 -9.89
CA GLU A 144 -14.08 -4.70 -10.97
C GLU A 144 -12.77 -4.49 -11.73
N ALA A 145 -11.64 -4.54 -11.02
CA ALA A 145 -10.33 -4.56 -11.61
C ALA A 145 -9.56 -5.74 -11.03
N ILE A 146 -8.75 -6.38 -11.87
CA ILE A 146 -7.84 -7.43 -11.43
C ILE A 146 -6.45 -6.84 -11.18
N PRO A 147 -5.70 -7.35 -10.18
CA PRO A 147 -4.31 -6.97 -9.99
C PRO A 147 -3.47 -7.18 -11.25
N PHE A 148 -2.43 -6.36 -11.43
CA PHE A 148 -1.46 -6.58 -12.48
C PHE A 148 -0.68 -7.88 -12.25
N ALA A 149 -0.31 -8.55 -13.35
CA ALA A 149 0.61 -9.67 -13.29
C ALA A 149 2.04 -9.20 -13.61
N ASN A 150 3.05 -9.99 -13.24
CA ASN A 150 4.45 -9.70 -13.56
C ASN A 150 5.05 -10.89 -14.32
N VAL A 151 5.82 -10.61 -15.38
CA VAL A 151 6.53 -11.66 -16.13
C VAL A 151 7.36 -12.52 -15.19
N GLY A 152 7.24 -13.85 -15.33
CA GLY A 152 7.98 -14.84 -14.55
C GLY A 152 7.55 -14.99 -13.09
N SER A 153 6.46 -14.34 -12.68
CA SER A 153 5.88 -14.49 -11.34
C SER A 153 4.55 -15.24 -11.40
N ASP A 154 4.27 -16.07 -10.40
CA ASP A 154 2.96 -16.71 -10.28
C ASP A 154 1.85 -15.66 -10.16
N TYR A 155 0.79 -15.86 -10.93
CA TYR A 155 -0.42 -15.06 -10.90
C TYR A 155 -1.61 -15.95 -10.61
N SER A 156 -2.51 -15.50 -9.72
CA SER A 156 -3.76 -16.18 -9.44
C SER A 156 -4.79 -15.19 -8.91
N VAL A 157 -5.91 -15.07 -9.62
CA VAL A 157 -7.06 -14.27 -9.24
C VAL A 157 -8.32 -15.10 -9.44
N VAL A 158 -9.20 -15.09 -8.44
CA VAL A 158 -10.50 -15.77 -8.51
C VAL A 158 -11.56 -14.77 -8.92
N LEU A 159 -12.25 -15.06 -10.01
CA LEU A 159 -13.44 -14.34 -10.44
C LEU A 159 -14.68 -14.91 -9.76
N SER A 160 -15.63 -14.04 -9.43
CA SER A 160 -16.91 -14.44 -8.83
C SER A 160 -18.08 -13.79 -9.55
N LEU A 161 -19.24 -14.44 -9.50
CA LEU A 161 -20.49 -13.93 -10.07
C LEU A 161 -21.45 -13.60 -8.93
N ALA A 162 -21.46 -12.33 -8.50
CA ALA A 162 -22.39 -11.86 -7.47
C ALA A 162 -23.84 -11.95 -7.96
N GLY A 163 -24.79 -12.17 -7.04
CA GLY A 163 -26.22 -12.27 -7.37
C GLY A 163 -26.64 -13.58 -8.04
N ALA A 164 -25.70 -14.47 -8.36
CA ALA A 164 -25.98 -15.83 -8.82
C ALA A 164 -26.05 -16.80 -7.64
N GLN A 165 -26.90 -17.82 -7.79
CA GLN A 165 -26.93 -19.00 -6.93
C GLN A 165 -26.40 -20.19 -7.76
N GLY A 166 -26.02 -21.28 -7.11
CA GLY A 166 -25.58 -22.49 -7.80
C GLY A 166 -24.15 -22.46 -8.35
N ARG A 167 -23.82 -23.46 -9.19
CA ARG A 167 -22.48 -23.62 -9.78
C ARG A 167 -22.30 -22.64 -10.94
N VAL A 168 -21.21 -21.87 -10.88
CA VAL A 168 -20.82 -20.96 -11.97
C VAL A 168 -19.80 -21.66 -12.87
N SER A 169 -19.99 -21.56 -14.19
CA SER A 169 -18.98 -21.96 -15.19
C SER A 169 -18.44 -20.74 -15.93
N TRP A 170 -17.13 -20.70 -16.08
CA TRP A 170 -16.41 -19.58 -16.71
C TRP A 170 -15.80 -19.98 -18.05
N SER A 171 -15.85 -19.07 -19.02
CA SER A 171 -15.22 -19.27 -20.33
C SER A 171 -14.71 -17.95 -20.91
N LEU A 172 -13.62 -18.02 -21.68
CA LEU A 172 -13.16 -16.94 -22.54
C LEU A 172 -13.98 -16.96 -23.84
N VAL A 173 -14.61 -15.84 -24.18
CA VAL A 173 -15.48 -15.73 -25.39
C VAL A 173 -14.98 -14.67 -26.38
N GLY A 174 -13.95 -13.91 -26.03
CA GLY A 174 -13.32 -12.95 -26.95
C GLY A 174 -11.92 -12.52 -26.50
N GLY A 175 -11.07 -12.18 -27.46
CA GLY A 175 -9.66 -11.84 -27.22
C GLY A 175 -8.79 -13.07 -26.88
N ALA A 176 -7.54 -12.81 -26.52
CA ALA A 176 -6.59 -13.82 -26.07
C ALA A 176 -5.95 -13.38 -24.76
N LEU A 177 -5.83 -14.32 -23.82
CA LEU A 177 -5.07 -14.09 -22.59
C LEU A 177 -3.58 -13.92 -22.91
N PRO A 178 -2.83 -13.15 -22.12
CA PRO A 178 -1.37 -13.10 -22.22
C PRO A 178 -0.77 -14.50 -22.13
N ALA A 179 0.27 -14.76 -22.92
CA ALA A 179 0.94 -16.06 -22.94
C ALA A 179 1.40 -16.46 -21.52
N GLY A 180 1.05 -17.69 -21.12
CA GLY A 180 1.33 -18.23 -19.79
C GLY A 180 0.17 -18.10 -18.79
N LEU A 181 -0.90 -17.38 -19.13
CA LEU A 181 -2.13 -17.30 -18.32
C LEU A 181 -3.26 -18.16 -18.89
N VAL A 182 -4.08 -18.73 -18.00
CA VAL A 182 -5.25 -19.54 -18.32
C VAL A 182 -6.42 -19.17 -17.43
N LEU A 183 -7.62 -19.03 -18.01
CA LEU A 183 -8.87 -18.96 -17.27
C LEU A 183 -9.39 -20.38 -17.07
N GLN A 184 -9.51 -20.79 -15.81
CA GLN A 184 -10.07 -22.08 -15.44
C GLN A 184 -11.61 -22.05 -15.40
N PRO A 185 -12.28 -23.20 -15.58
CA PRO A 185 -13.74 -23.26 -15.52
C PRO A 185 -14.36 -22.86 -14.18
N ASP A 186 -13.58 -22.89 -13.10
CA ASP A 186 -13.98 -22.46 -11.75
C ASP A 186 -13.88 -20.94 -11.53
N GLY A 187 -13.39 -20.19 -12.53
CA GLY A 187 -13.23 -18.74 -12.48
C GLY A 187 -11.84 -18.28 -12.04
N THR A 188 -10.92 -19.20 -11.78
CA THR A 188 -9.54 -18.86 -11.45
C THR A 188 -8.77 -18.48 -12.72
N LEU A 189 -8.35 -17.23 -12.84
CA LEU A 189 -7.37 -16.78 -13.82
C LEU A 189 -5.97 -16.95 -13.20
N ARG A 190 -5.18 -17.89 -13.72
CA ARG A 190 -3.87 -18.22 -13.14
C ARG A 190 -2.78 -18.51 -14.16
N GLY A 191 -1.55 -18.57 -13.69
CA GLY A 191 -0.39 -19.04 -14.44
C GLY A 191 0.85 -18.17 -14.22
N VAL A 192 1.86 -18.36 -15.06
CA VAL A 192 3.10 -17.57 -15.04
C VAL A 192 3.21 -16.87 -16.38
N PRO A 193 2.91 -15.56 -16.47
CA PRO A 193 2.96 -14.86 -17.74
C PRO A 193 4.42 -14.71 -18.22
N ILE A 194 4.62 -14.78 -19.53
CA ILE A 194 5.98 -14.78 -20.13
C ILE A 194 6.26 -13.59 -21.05
N VAL A 195 5.26 -12.74 -21.31
CA VAL A 195 5.40 -11.57 -22.20
C VAL A 195 4.79 -10.34 -21.53
N ILE A 196 5.50 -9.21 -21.59
CA ILE A 196 5.00 -7.89 -21.17
C ILE A 196 3.95 -7.45 -22.20
N VAL A 197 2.70 -7.33 -21.78
CA VAL A 197 1.59 -6.98 -22.67
C VAL A 197 0.39 -6.47 -21.87
N GLN A 198 -0.42 -5.63 -22.51
CA GLN A 198 -1.77 -5.33 -22.06
C GLN A 198 -2.77 -5.90 -23.06
N SER A 199 -3.68 -6.74 -22.59
CA SER A 199 -4.74 -7.37 -23.41
C SER A 199 -6.11 -7.14 -22.79
N THR A 200 -7.08 -6.79 -23.61
CA THR A 200 -8.50 -6.82 -23.22
C THR A 200 -9.10 -8.14 -23.66
N VAL A 201 -9.73 -8.86 -22.74
CA VAL A 201 -10.39 -10.14 -23.02
C VAL A 201 -11.85 -10.12 -22.55
N ARG A 202 -12.72 -10.80 -23.30
CA ARG A 202 -14.13 -10.95 -22.94
C ARG A 202 -14.36 -12.30 -22.26
N ILE A 203 -14.79 -12.24 -21.02
CA ILE A 203 -15.13 -13.42 -20.23
C ILE A 203 -16.64 -13.56 -20.10
N ARG A 204 -17.08 -14.81 -19.99
CA ARG A 204 -18.48 -15.17 -19.78
C ARG A 204 -18.60 -16.03 -18.53
N ALA A 205 -19.55 -15.67 -17.68
CA ALA A 205 -19.98 -16.45 -16.53
C ALA A 205 -21.42 -16.92 -16.75
N VAL A 206 -21.69 -18.20 -16.48
CA VAL A 206 -23.02 -18.80 -16.60
C VAL A 206 -23.39 -19.47 -15.28
N ALA A 207 -24.59 -19.16 -14.77
CA ALA A 207 -25.18 -19.77 -13.58
C ALA A 207 -26.71 -19.80 -13.72
N ASP A 208 -27.33 -20.95 -13.48
CA ASP A 208 -28.79 -21.16 -13.52
C ASP A 208 -29.47 -20.55 -14.76
N ASN A 209 -28.98 -20.87 -15.96
CA ASN A 209 -29.40 -20.32 -17.27
C ASN A 209 -29.26 -18.80 -17.44
N LYS A 210 -28.68 -18.10 -16.47
CA LYS A 210 -28.32 -16.68 -16.60
C LYS A 210 -26.89 -16.57 -17.11
N THR A 211 -26.65 -15.62 -18.00
CA THR A 211 -25.34 -15.34 -18.55
C THR A 211 -24.97 -13.89 -18.25
N ARG A 212 -23.71 -13.67 -17.83
CA ARG A 212 -23.10 -12.35 -17.82
C ARG A 212 -21.79 -12.39 -18.58
N GLU A 213 -21.58 -11.41 -19.44
CA GLU A 213 -20.30 -11.19 -20.12
C GLU A 213 -19.69 -9.88 -19.66
N ARG A 214 -18.36 -9.85 -19.68
CA ARG A 214 -17.60 -8.67 -19.30
C ARG A 214 -16.24 -8.64 -19.97
N ASP A 215 -15.83 -7.45 -20.39
CA ASP A 215 -14.45 -7.19 -20.79
C ASP A 215 -13.59 -6.93 -19.55
N ILE A 216 -12.48 -7.65 -19.43
CA ILE A 216 -11.46 -7.44 -18.40
C ILE A 216 -10.13 -7.06 -19.07
N VAL A 217 -9.41 -6.12 -18.46
CA VAL A 217 -8.07 -5.74 -18.92
C VAL A 217 -7.05 -6.51 -18.09
N VAL A 218 -6.25 -7.33 -18.76
CA VAL A 218 -5.11 -8.04 -18.17
C VAL A 218 -3.85 -7.28 -18.55
N ARG A 219 -3.18 -6.70 -17.56
CA ARG A 219 -1.89 -6.01 -17.75
C ARG A 219 -0.78 -6.84 -17.12
N VAL A 220 0.18 -7.25 -17.93
CA VAL A 220 1.41 -7.92 -17.52
C VAL A 220 2.55 -6.92 -17.56
N LEU A 221 3.16 -6.70 -16.39
CA LEU A 221 4.28 -5.80 -16.17
C LEU A 221 5.62 -6.54 -16.31
N PRO A 222 6.75 -5.82 -16.38
CA PRO A 222 8.08 -6.41 -16.25
C PRO A 222 8.23 -7.24 -14.96
N PRO A 223 9.27 -8.08 -14.82
CA PRO A 223 9.52 -8.81 -13.58
C PRO A 223 9.61 -7.85 -12.37
N PRO A 224 9.27 -8.27 -11.14
CA PRO A 224 9.21 -7.36 -9.98
C PRO A 224 10.56 -6.68 -9.70
N LEU A 225 10.54 -5.35 -9.64
CA LEU A 225 11.72 -4.50 -9.42
C LEU A 225 12.13 -4.48 -7.94
N SER A 226 13.41 -4.74 -7.69
CA SER A 226 14.05 -4.60 -6.38
C SER A 226 15.50 -4.14 -6.52
N ILE A 227 15.98 -3.35 -5.57
CA ILE A 227 17.39 -2.94 -5.49
C ILE A 227 18.13 -4.01 -4.68
N GLN A 228 19.25 -4.50 -5.22
CA GLN A 228 20.05 -5.57 -4.61
C GLN A 228 21.24 -5.02 -3.81
N THR A 229 21.75 -3.84 -4.17
CA THR A 229 22.80 -3.19 -3.39
C THR A 229 22.27 -2.84 -2.00
N THR A 230 22.84 -3.47 -0.97
CA THR A 230 22.50 -3.20 0.45
C THR A 230 23.62 -2.46 1.18
N THR A 231 24.86 -2.59 0.70
CA THR A 231 26.06 -1.95 1.25
C THR A 231 26.91 -1.37 0.12
N LEU A 232 27.70 -0.36 0.45
CA LEU A 232 28.69 0.25 -0.45
C LEU A 232 30.08 0.13 0.17
N PRO A 233 31.13 -0.12 -0.64
CA PRO A 233 32.50 0.03 -0.16
C PRO A 233 32.76 1.45 0.34
N ASN A 234 33.67 1.59 1.30
CA ASN A 234 34.12 2.92 1.71
C ASN A 234 34.89 3.60 0.58
N GLY A 235 34.83 4.94 0.53
CA GLY A 235 35.69 5.77 -0.29
C GLY A 235 36.73 6.53 0.55
N ASN A 236 37.67 7.20 -0.11
CA ASN A 236 38.62 8.11 0.53
C ASN A 236 38.54 9.50 -0.10
N VAL A 237 38.67 10.55 0.70
CA VAL A 237 38.75 11.92 0.19
C VAL A 237 39.86 12.05 -0.85
N GLY A 238 39.55 12.64 -2.01
CA GLY A 238 40.50 12.90 -3.09
C GLY A 238 40.86 11.68 -3.94
N THR A 239 40.18 10.56 -3.76
CA THR A 239 40.35 9.35 -4.59
C THR A 239 39.08 9.10 -5.40
N SER A 240 39.22 8.78 -6.68
CA SER A 240 38.07 8.42 -7.53
C SER A 240 37.30 7.24 -6.93
N TYR A 241 35.99 7.38 -6.82
CA TYR A 241 35.08 6.33 -6.42
C TYR A 241 34.12 6.04 -7.58
N ALA A 242 33.84 4.76 -7.82
CA ALA A 242 32.80 4.32 -8.74
C ALA A 242 32.17 3.02 -8.21
N ALA A 243 30.85 3.00 -8.09
CA ALA A 243 30.08 1.81 -7.76
C ALA A 243 28.79 1.76 -8.58
N GLN A 244 28.57 0.65 -9.27
CA GLN A 244 27.32 0.41 -9.97
C GLN A 244 26.28 -0.12 -8.96
N LEU A 245 25.13 0.55 -8.87
CA LEU A 245 24.01 0.01 -8.11
C LEU A 245 23.34 -1.11 -8.89
N GLU A 246 23.06 -2.20 -8.18
CA GLU A 246 22.49 -3.43 -8.73
C GLU A 246 21.00 -3.54 -8.42
N ARG A 247 20.26 -4.13 -9.36
CA ARG A 247 18.82 -4.36 -9.26
C ARG A 247 18.44 -5.70 -9.86
N ARG A 248 17.27 -6.20 -9.46
CA ARG A 248 16.59 -7.36 -10.05
C ARG A 248 15.21 -6.93 -10.54
N GLY A 249 14.79 -7.44 -11.70
CA GLY A 249 13.51 -7.10 -12.32
C GLY A 249 13.39 -5.64 -12.75
N GLY A 250 12.23 -5.22 -13.25
CA GLY A 250 12.06 -4.03 -14.10
C GLY A 250 12.46 -4.31 -15.55
N ASP A 251 12.24 -3.34 -16.44
CA ASP A 251 12.59 -3.43 -17.85
C ASP A 251 13.86 -2.65 -18.23
N ALA A 252 14.05 -2.38 -19.52
CA ALA A 252 15.17 -1.62 -20.06
C ALA A 252 15.05 -0.10 -19.83
N THR A 253 13.89 0.39 -19.37
CA THR A 253 13.60 1.82 -19.16
C THR A 253 13.91 2.30 -17.75
N ILE A 254 14.60 1.46 -16.95
CA ILE A 254 14.94 1.78 -15.56
C ILE A 254 15.69 3.11 -15.48
N VAL A 255 15.18 4.01 -14.63
CA VAL A 255 15.85 5.26 -14.26
C VAL A 255 16.13 5.25 -12.77
N TRP A 256 17.37 5.59 -12.41
CA TRP A 256 17.80 5.80 -11.05
C TRP A 256 17.75 7.28 -10.66
N GLU A 257 17.33 7.53 -9.43
CA GLU A 257 17.21 8.87 -8.88
C GLU A 257 17.56 8.89 -7.39
N LEU A 258 18.17 9.99 -6.94
CA LEU A 258 18.32 10.30 -5.53
C LEU A 258 16.99 10.89 -5.01
N VAL A 259 16.31 10.20 -4.12
CA VAL A 259 14.98 10.60 -3.62
C VAL A 259 14.99 11.06 -2.16
N GLY A 260 16.12 10.96 -1.46
CA GLY A 260 16.27 11.47 -0.10
C GLY A 260 17.72 11.51 0.39
N GLY A 261 18.01 12.42 1.32
CA GLY A 261 19.37 12.67 1.81
C GLY A 261 20.24 13.42 0.78
N ALA A 262 21.55 13.38 0.98
CA ALA A 262 22.53 13.97 0.07
C ALA A 262 23.70 13.01 -0.13
N LEU A 263 24.23 12.97 -1.36
CA LEU A 263 25.48 12.27 -1.63
C LEU A 263 26.67 13.02 -0.98
N PRO A 264 27.80 12.34 -0.72
CA PRO A 264 29.00 13.04 -0.31
C PRO A 264 29.39 14.15 -1.31
N PRO A 265 29.92 15.30 -0.87
CA PRO A 265 30.38 16.35 -1.77
C PRO A 265 31.37 15.80 -2.80
N GLY A 266 31.17 16.12 -4.09
CA GLY A 266 31.98 15.61 -5.20
C GLY A 266 31.51 14.28 -5.81
N MET A 267 30.41 13.70 -5.29
CA MET A 267 29.78 12.50 -5.81
C MET A 267 28.50 12.80 -6.59
N THR A 268 28.19 11.95 -7.57
CA THR A 268 26.97 12.01 -8.39
C THR A 268 26.36 10.62 -8.58
N LEU A 269 25.04 10.57 -8.81
CA LEU A 269 24.32 9.37 -9.22
C LEU A 269 23.82 9.56 -10.65
N SER A 270 24.23 8.70 -11.57
CA SER A 270 23.70 8.72 -12.95
C SER A 270 22.31 8.08 -13.03
N SER A 271 21.55 8.39 -14.08
CA SER A 271 20.26 7.75 -14.36
C SER A 271 20.36 6.24 -14.62
N ALA A 272 21.56 5.75 -14.95
CA ALA A 272 21.85 4.31 -15.10
C ALA A 272 22.25 3.64 -13.77
N GLY A 273 22.29 4.38 -12.66
CA GLY A 273 22.61 3.85 -11.33
C GLY A 273 24.10 3.79 -11.01
N MET A 274 24.96 4.49 -11.75
CA MET A 274 26.37 4.61 -11.41
C MET A 274 26.55 5.71 -10.35
N LEU A 275 27.02 5.33 -9.16
CA LEU A 275 27.44 6.25 -8.11
C LEU A 275 28.94 6.51 -8.28
N ALA A 276 29.32 7.70 -8.73
CA ALA A 276 30.72 8.00 -9.05
C ALA A 276 31.11 9.45 -8.75
N GLY A 277 32.41 9.69 -8.56
CA GLY A 277 32.97 11.01 -8.34
C GLY A 277 34.30 10.98 -7.59
N VAL A 278 34.75 12.15 -7.13
CA VAL A 278 35.91 12.29 -6.24
C VAL A 278 35.42 13.00 -4.98
N PRO A 279 35.23 12.28 -3.87
CA PRO A 279 34.66 12.86 -2.67
C PRO A 279 35.64 13.86 -2.05
N THR A 280 35.13 14.99 -1.56
CA THR A 280 35.97 16.10 -1.06
C THR A 280 35.91 16.30 0.46
N ALA A 281 35.00 15.60 1.15
CA ALA A 281 34.85 15.66 2.59
C ALA A 281 34.68 14.25 3.18
N ALA A 282 35.32 14.00 4.32
CA ALA A 282 35.17 12.76 5.06
C ALA A 282 33.85 12.76 5.86
N GLY A 283 33.30 11.58 6.12
CA GLY A 283 32.08 11.43 6.89
C GLY A 283 31.26 10.21 6.51
N SER A 284 30.18 9.97 7.26
CA SER A 284 29.18 8.96 6.94
C SER A 284 27.96 9.64 6.32
N HIS A 285 27.63 9.28 5.08
CA HIS A 285 26.55 9.89 4.32
C HIS A 285 25.43 8.88 4.08
N ASP A 286 24.27 9.12 4.71
CA ASP A 286 23.06 8.34 4.48
C ASP A 286 22.20 9.00 3.40
N PHE A 287 21.79 8.22 2.40
CA PHE A 287 20.94 8.69 1.32
C PHE A 287 19.99 7.58 0.85
N THR A 288 18.92 7.96 0.16
CA THR A 288 17.91 7.05 -0.39
C THR A 288 17.87 7.19 -1.90
N VAL A 289 18.05 6.07 -2.59
CA VAL A 289 17.94 5.98 -4.04
C VAL A 289 16.63 5.31 -4.42
N SER A 290 16.13 5.62 -5.61
CA SER A 290 15.00 4.97 -6.24
C SER A 290 15.41 4.44 -7.61
N ALA A 291 15.00 3.20 -7.92
CA ALA A 291 14.95 2.69 -9.29
C ALA A 291 13.47 2.70 -9.74
N PHE A 292 13.20 3.21 -10.94
CA PHE A 292 11.84 3.34 -11.49
C PHE A 292 11.75 2.72 -12.89
N SER A 293 10.77 1.85 -13.11
CA SER A 293 10.40 1.25 -14.41
C SER A 293 8.89 1.13 -14.42
N ASP A 294 8.19 1.92 -15.26
CA ASP A 294 6.74 2.13 -15.14
C ASP A 294 5.94 0.81 -15.04
N PRO A 295 5.01 0.67 -14.08
CA PRO A 295 4.70 1.58 -12.95
C PRO A 295 5.48 1.25 -11.67
N GLN A 296 6.45 0.35 -11.75
CA GLN A 296 7.19 -0.18 -10.61
C GLN A 296 8.22 0.81 -10.09
N ARG A 297 8.34 0.87 -8.76
CA ARG A 297 9.34 1.65 -8.05
C ARG A 297 9.92 0.81 -6.92
N ALA A 298 11.24 0.77 -6.83
CA ALA A 298 11.95 0.26 -5.67
C ALA A 298 12.78 1.39 -5.05
N THR A 299 12.82 1.47 -3.73
CA THR A 299 13.65 2.42 -2.99
C THR A 299 14.58 1.68 -2.03
N GLN A 300 15.77 2.22 -1.83
CA GLN A 300 16.77 1.64 -0.93
C GLN A 300 17.52 2.76 -0.22
N ARG A 301 17.61 2.65 1.11
CA ARG A 301 18.50 3.50 1.91
C ARG A 301 19.90 2.89 1.89
N LEU A 302 20.89 3.69 1.55
CA LEU A 302 22.30 3.32 1.51
C LEU A 302 23.11 4.27 2.40
N ARG A 303 24.28 3.78 2.80
CA ARG A 303 25.31 4.56 3.49
C ARG A 303 26.60 4.46 2.71
N LEU A 304 27.23 5.60 2.46
CA LEU A 304 28.61 5.68 1.97
C LEU A 304 29.47 6.35 3.02
N VAL A 305 30.48 5.63 3.51
CA VAL A 305 31.50 6.17 4.40
C VAL A 305 32.66 6.67 3.53
N ILE A 306 32.99 7.94 3.68
CA ILE A 306 34.19 8.54 3.12
C ILE A 306 35.20 8.70 4.24
N ASP A 307 36.25 7.90 4.17
CA ASP A 307 37.38 8.01 5.08
C ASP A 307 38.22 9.25 4.74
N PRO A 308 38.96 9.81 5.70
CA PRO A 308 39.89 10.92 5.46
C PRO A 308 40.86 10.64 4.29
N PRO A 309 41.53 11.69 3.77
CA PRO A 309 42.56 11.50 2.76
C PRO A 309 43.59 10.49 3.25
N PHE A 310 43.98 9.54 2.40
CA PHE A 310 45.05 8.62 2.74
C PHE A 310 46.32 9.43 3.00
N THR A 311 46.82 9.39 4.23
CA THR A 311 48.06 10.04 4.64
C THR A 311 49.12 8.98 4.84
N TYR A 312 50.23 9.10 4.11
CA TYR A 312 51.40 8.28 4.37
C TYR A 312 52.07 8.76 5.67
N PRO A 313 52.61 7.85 6.50
CA PRO A 313 53.32 8.27 7.69
C PRO A 313 54.59 9.05 7.31
N THR A 314 54.96 10.03 8.15
CA THR A 314 56.23 10.77 7.99
C THR A 314 57.41 10.03 8.61
N THR A 315 57.16 9.01 9.43
CA THR A 315 58.19 8.17 10.02
C THR A 315 57.79 6.69 10.00
N VAL A 316 58.74 5.81 9.71
CA VAL A 316 58.58 4.36 9.82
C VAL A 316 59.80 3.77 10.53
N LEU A 317 59.56 2.89 11.50
CA LEU A 317 60.59 2.08 12.12
C LEU A 317 60.69 0.74 11.38
N VAL A 318 61.89 0.36 10.97
CA VAL A 318 62.22 -0.94 10.43
C VAL A 318 63.09 -1.67 11.45
N GLU A 319 62.59 -2.80 11.94
CA GLU A 319 63.32 -3.70 12.82
C GLU A 319 63.84 -4.92 12.04
N MET A 320 64.81 -5.62 12.62
CA MET A 320 65.45 -6.79 12.01
C MET A 320 65.41 -7.98 12.99
N PRO A 321 64.24 -8.58 13.25
CA PRO A 321 64.14 -9.75 14.13
C PRO A 321 64.68 -11.00 13.41
N GLY A 322 66.00 -11.11 13.28
CA GLY A 322 66.67 -12.14 12.48
C GLY A 322 67.05 -11.62 11.09
N ASP A 323 66.88 -12.44 10.05
CA ASP A 323 67.46 -12.22 8.72
C ASP A 323 66.45 -11.59 7.75
N PHE A 324 65.60 -10.68 8.26
CA PHE A 324 64.58 -9.99 7.45
C PHE A 324 64.25 -8.61 8.03
N PHE A 325 63.85 -7.67 7.15
CA PHE A 325 63.37 -6.35 7.54
C PHE A 325 61.88 -6.41 7.87
N THR A 326 61.46 -5.79 8.98
CA THR A 326 60.06 -5.68 9.39
C THR A 326 59.67 -4.22 9.66
N PRO A 327 58.75 -3.63 8.89
CA PRO A 327 58.15 -4.20 7.69
C PRO A 327 59.15 -4.27 6.52
N ALA A 328 59.03 -5.28 5.66
CA ALA A 328 59.83 -5.37 4.43
C ALA A 328 59.40 -4.35 3.37
N LEU A 329 58.14 -3.89 3.41
CA LEU A 329 57.61 -2.81 2.58
C LEU A 329 57.12 -1.67 3.47
N ALA A 330 57.79 -0.53 3.38
CA ALA A 330 57.43 0.70 4.10
C ALA A 330 56.85 1.74 3.14
N TYR A 331 55.77 2.41 3.54
CA TYR A 331 55.22 3.56 2.81
C TYR A 331 55.49 4.84 3.59
N LEU A 332 55.87 5.91 2.89
CA LEU A 332 56.28 7.19 3.47
C LEU A 332 55.70 8.37 2.69
N ALA A 333 55.42 9.48 3.39
CA ALA A 333 55.21 10.75 2.70
C ALA A 333 56.54 11.28 2.12
N VAL A 334 56.48 12.09 1.06
CA VAL A 334 57.68 12.79 0.53
C VAL A 334 58.27 13.66 1.65
N GLY A 335 59.59 13.54 1.88
CA GLY A 335 60.28 14.14 3.02
C GLY A 335 60.21 13.32 4.32
N GLY A 336 59.58 12.14 4.30
CA GLY A 336 59.52 11.24 5.44
C GLY A 336 60.86 10.58 5.76
N THR A 337 60.95 9.98 6.95
CA THR A 337 62.17 9.33 7.45
C THR A 337 61.92 7.86 7.82
N VAL A 338 62.76 6.96 7.32
CA VAL A 338 62.81 5.59 7.82
C VAL A 338 63.93 5.49 8.85
N THR A 339 63.64 4.83 9.97
CA THR A 339 64.59 4.54 11.04
C THR A 339 64.78 3.04 11.11
N TRP A 340 66.01 2.58 10.96
CA TRP A 340 66.38 1.17 11.11
C TRP A 340 66.97 0.95 12.49
N ARG A 341 66.47 -0.07 13.19
CA ARG A 341 67.00 -0.51 14.49
C ARG A 341 67.78 -1.80 14.32
N PHE A 342 69.10 -1.70 14.43
CA PHE A 342 70.05 -2.79 14.25
C PHE A 342 70.23 -3.56 15.58
N PRO A 343 69.98 -4.88 15.59
CA PRO A 343 70.16 -5.73 16.77
C PRO A 343 71.66 -6.00 17.04
N ALA A 344 71.96 -6.89 17.99
CA ALA A 344 73.34 -7.29 18.31
C ALA A 344 74.03 -8.01 17.15
N ARG A 345 73.28 -8.78 16.35
CA ARG A 345 73.78 -9.31 15.07
C ARG A 345 73.88 -8.16 14.07
N ALA A 346 75.01 -8.06 13.38
CA ALA A 346 75.27 -6.92 12.50
C ALA A 346 74.51 -7.05 11.18
N HIS A 347 73.91 -5.95 10.71
CA HIS A 347 73.26 -5.84 9.41
C HIS A 347 73.71 -4.56 8.72
N ASN A 348 73.44 -4.44 7.43
CA ASN A 348 73.62 -3.22 6.65
C ASN A 348 72.35 -2.93 5.82
N VAL A 349 72.27 -1.72 5.30
CA VAL A 349 71.23 -1.30 4.35
C VAL A 349 71.96 -0.71 3.15
N VAL A 350 71.97 -1.45 2.05
CA VAL A 350 72.59 -1.03 0.79
C VAL A 350 71.50 -0.81 -0.23
N PHE A 351 71.34 0.43 -0.69
CA PHE A 351 70.33 0.77 -1.66
C PHE A 351 70.75 0.34 -3.07
N THR A 352 69.83 -0.25 -3.81
CA THR A 352 70.04 -0.69 -5.20
C THR A 352 69.38 0.22 -6.22
N THR A 353 68.72 1.29 -5.75
CA THR A 353 68.01 2.24 -6.61
C THR A 353 68.73 3.60 -6.66
N SER A 354 68.83 4.21 -7.84
CA SER A 354 69.38 5.56 -8.02
C SER A 354 68.55 6.62 -7.30
N GLY A 355 69.20 7.63 -6.72
CA GLY A 355 68.53 8.70 -5.98
C GLY A 355 68.14 8.32 -4.54
N SER A 356 68.55 7.14 -4.08
CA SER A 356 68.39 6.73 -2.68
C SER A 356 69.29 7.55 -1.74
N PRO A 357 68.95 7.63 -0.44
CA PRO A 357 69.86 8.12 0.59
C PRO A 357 71.15 7.30 0.66
N ALA A 358 72.15 7.81 1.39
CA ALA A 358 73.40 7.09 1.60
C ALA A 358 73.16 5.75 2.31
N ASP A 359 73.91 4.72 1.90
CA ASP A 359 73.91 3.40 2.53
C ASP A 359 74.21 3.49 4.04
N ILE A 360 73.80 2.44 4.75
CA ILE A 360 74.17 2.22 6.14
C ILE A 360 75.19 1.09 6.15
N PRO A 361 76.42 1.31 6.65
CA PRO A 361 77.46 0.28 6.68
C PRO A 361 77.06 -0.85 7.63
N LEU A 362 77.79 -1.96 7.57
CA LEU A 362 77.60 -3.10 8.47
C LEU A 362 77.79 -2.66 9.93
N ILE A 363 76.72 -2.74 10.72
CA ILE A 363 76.67 -2.21 12.09
C ILE A 363 75.76 -3.07 12.98
N SER A 364 76.00 -3.02 14.28
CA SER A 364 75.21 -3.71 15.33
C SER A 364 74.88 -2.76 16.48
N ASN A 365 73.79 -3.02 17.20
CA ASN A 365 73.34 -2.27 18.39
C ASN A 365 73.21 -0.75 18.14
N ALA A 366 72.67 -0.37 16.98
CA ALA A 366 72.55 1.02 16.56
C ALA A 366 71.15 1.33 16.04
N THR A 367 70.77 2.60 16.08
CA THR A 367 69.55 3.10 15.42
C THR A 367 69.96 4.19 14.45
N ILE A 368 69.67 3.99 13.17
CA ILE A 368 70.10 4.91 12.10
C ILE A 368 68.88 5.29 11.25
N SER A 369 68.76 6.58 10.93
CA SER A 369 67.66 7.10 10.13
C SER A 369 68.13 7.63 8.78
N ARG A 370 67.25 7.58 7.77
CA ARG A 370 67.42 8.23 6.47
C ARG A 370 66.11 8.92 6.05
N THR A 371 66.23 10.16 5.60
CA THR A 371 65.13 10.94 5.04
C THR A 371 65.07 10.75 3.54
N PHE A 372 63.86 10.64 3.00
CA PHE A 372 63.61 10.46 1.57
C PHE A 372 62.93 11.73 1.02
N PRO A 373 63.69 12.68 0.46
CA PRO A 373 63.16 14.00 0.07
C PRO A 373 62.36 13.97 -1.24
N THR A 374 62.46 12.91 -2.03
CA THR A 374 61.82 12.78 -3.33
C THR A 374 60.88 11.58 -3.35
N ALA A 375 59.81 11.69 -4.15
CA ALA A 375 58.94 10.56 -4.42
C ALA A 375 59.70 9.48 -5.21
N GLY A 376 59.44 8.22 -4.91
CA GLY A 376 60.13 7.10 -5.56
C GLY A 376 59.94 5.78 -4.83
N THR A 377 60.39 4.71 -5.48
CA THR A 377 60.48 3.37 -4.88
C THR A 377 61.94 3.02 -4.70
N PHE A 378 62.40 2.91 -3.46
CA PHE A 378 63.80 2.70 -3.10
C PHE A 378 63.97 1.29 -2.56
N ARG A 379 64.61 0.43 -3.35
CA ARG A 379 64.97 -0.94 -2.95
C ARG A 379 66.30 -0.94 -2.22
N TYR A 380 66.40 -1.79 -1.20
CA TYR A 380 67.62 -1.99 -0.44
C TYR A 380 67.76 -3.43 0.04
N ASP A 381 68.99 -3.83 0.30
CA ASP A 381 69.34 -5.19 0.67
C ASP A 381 70.34 -5.18 1.83
N CYS A 382 70.33 -6.25 2.62
CA CYS A 382 71.42 -6.57 3.53
C CYS A 382 72.40 -7.51 2.81
N THR A 383 73.63 -7.05 2.54
CA THR A 383 74.57 -7.79 1.69
C THR A 383 75.24 -8.97 2.39
N VAL A 384 75.12 -9.07 3.72
CA VAL A 384 75.69 -10.17 4.52
C VAL A 384 74.70 -11.31 4.77
N HIS A 385 73.40 -11.10 4.52
CA HIS A 385 72.35 -12.10 4.71
C HIS A 385 71.56 -12.28 3.41
N PRO A 386 71.84 -13.36 2.64
CA PRO A 386 71.18 -13.58 1.35
C PRO A 386 69.65 -13.60 1.46
N GLY A 387 68.97 -12.86 0.60
CA GLY A 387 67.50 -12.78 0.55
C GLY A 387 66.87 -11.77 1.50
N MET A 388 67.67 -11.08 2.32
CA MET A 388 67.19 -10.01 3.19
C MET A 388 67.06 -8.69 2.42
N SER A 389 65.85 -8.43 1.92
CA SER A 389 65.53 -7.27 1.07
C SER A 389 64.39 -6.44 1.66
N GLY A 390 64.40 -5.14 1.37
CA GLY A 390 63.35 -4.21 1.76
C GLY A 390 63.07 -3.16 0.69
N ILE A 391 61.89 -2.55 0.79
CA ILE A 391 61.42 -1.53 -0.14
C ILE A 391 60.83 -0.37 0.66
N VAL A 392 61.25 0.85 0.33
CA VAL A 392 60.58 2.08 0.78
C VAL A 392 59.87 2.71 -0.42
N VAL A 393 58.56 2.91 -0.33
CA VAL A 393 57.77 3.65 -1.31
C VAL A 393 57.44 5.02 -0.72
N VAL A 394 57.82 6.08 -1.41
CA VAL A 394 57.69 7.47 -0.95
C VAL A 394 56.76 8.22 -1.88
N GLY A 395 55.68 8.77 -1.32
CA GLY A 395 54.60 9.38 -2.09
C GLY A 395 53.60 8.34 -2.63
N ARG A 396 52.63 8.78 -3.43
CA ARG A 396 51.75 7.85 -4.17
C ARG A 396 52.56 7.20 -5.29
N PRO A 397 52.43 5.88 -5.52
CA PRO A 397 52.91 5.27 -6.76
C PRO A 397 52.21 5.87 -8.00
#